data_AF-A0A235ESP0-F1
#
_entry.id   AF-A0A235ESP0-F1
#
_cell.length_a   1.000
_cell.length_b   1.000
_cell.length_c   1.000
_cell.angle_alpha   90.00
_cell.angle_beta   90.00
_cell.angle_gamma   90.00
#
_symmetry.space_group_name_H-M   'P 1'
#
loop_
_entity.id
_entity.type
_entity.pdbx_description
1 polymer ?
#
loop_
_entity_poly.entity_id
_entity_poly.type
_entity_poly.pdbx_seq_one_letter_code
_entity_poly.pdbx_strand_id
1 'polypeptide(L)'
;MSLSVFVELRFWLLVVFSLVLPAGIYALLLATRSISRMAVLGFGVALVLIAGVDVYLLQSLASLAKTTPSLADDAVFISELSIALYVLPVVFGGIGVNLMSHVLLRHLSEAETRFDREHPDD
;
A
#
# COMPACT_ATOMS: atom_id res chain seq x y z
N MET A 1 1.77 6.72 -34.09
CA MET A 1 1.75 5.29 -33.73
C MET A 1 2.41 5.13 -32.38
N SER A 2 1.64 4.86 -31.34
CA SER A 2 2.11 4.45 -30.00
C SER A 2 0.98 3.62 -29.40
N LEU A 3 1.07 2.30 -29.55
CA LEU A 3 -0.08 1.39 -29.66
C LEU A 3 -0.04 0.27 -28.62
N SER A 4 0.47 0.54 -27.41
CA SER A 4 0.63 -0.50 -26.40
C SER A 4 0.45 0.05 -24.99
N VAL A 5 -0.51 -0.55 -24.27
CA VAL A 5 -0.76 -0.38 -22.83
C VAL A 5 0.46 -0.81 -22.00
N PHE A 6 1.34 -1.65 -22.54
CA PHE A 6 2.63 -2.02 -21.93
C PHE A 6 3.73 -0.95 -22.09
N VAL A 7 3.56 0.01 -23.01
CA VAL A 7 4.41 1.23 -23.12
C VAL A 7 3.89 2.34 -22.19
N GLU A 8 2.72 2.15 -21.60
CA GLU A 8 2.04 3.17 -20.81
C GLU A 8 2.67 3.27 -19.41
N LEU A 9 3.25 4.44 -19.13
CA LEU A 9 3.88 4.84 -17.86
C LEU A 9 3.13 4.33 -16.61
N ARG A 10 1.79 4.25 -16.70
CA ARG A 10 0.87 3.83 -15.65
C ARG A 10 1.06 2.37 -15.22
N PHE A 11 1.35 1.46 -16.15
CA PHE A 11 1.61 0.04 -15.81
C PHE A 11 2.91 -0.09 -15.03
N TRP A 12 3.98 0.57 -15.48
CA TRP A 12 5.26 0.56 -14.77
C TRP A 12 5.20 1.27 -13.42
N LEU A 13 4.41 2.35 -13.32
CA LEU A 13 4.07 2.96 -12.04
C LEU A 13 3.41 1.96 -11.10
N LEU A 14 2.42 1.21 -11.56
CA LEU A 14 1.75 0.19 -10.76
C LEU A 14 2.74 -0.89 -10.32
N VAL A 15 3.60 -1.41 -11.20
CA VAL A 15 4.63 -2.39 -10.81
C VAL A 15 5.58 -1.82 -9.75
N VAL A 16 5.99 -0.56 -9.90
CA VAL A 16 6.87 0.09 -8.92
C VAL A 16 6.16 0.25 -7.57
N PHE A 17 4.94 0.78 -7.56
CA PHE A 17 4.18 1.05 -6.33
C PHE A 17 3.67 -0.23 -5.66
N SER A 18 3.19 -1.22 -6.42
CA SER A 18 2.61 -2.44 -5.87
C SER A 18 3.64 -3.53 -5.55
N LEU A 19 4.85 -3.48 -6.10
CA LEU A 19 5.83 -4.57 -5.93
C LEU A 19 7.20 -4.08 -5.48
N VAL A 20 7.82 -3.17 -6.23
CA VAL A 20 9.21 -2.76 -5.97
C VAL A 20 9.32 -1.98 -4.66
N LEU A 21 8.43 -1.01 -4.44
CA LEU A 21 8.46 -0.12 -3.29
C LEU A 21 8.12 -0.87 -1.98
N PRO A 22 7.07 -1.71 -1.92
CA PRO A 22 6.78 -2.52 -0.74
C PRO A 22 7.89 -3.53 -0.42
N ALA A 23 8.45 -4.20 -1.44
CA ALA A 23 9.58 -5.11 -1.25
C ALA A 23 10.84 -4.37 -0.75
N GLY A 24 11.11 -3.17 -1.27
CA GLY A 24 12.21 -2.31 -0.82
C GLY A 24 12.04 -1.86 0.62
N ILE A 25 10.83 -1.43 1.00
CA ILE A 25 10.48 -1.12 2.40
C ILE A 25 10.76 -2.34 3.27
N TYR A 26 10.26 -3.52 2.90
CA TYR A 26 10.45 -4.74 3.69
C TYR A 26 11.92 -5.15 3.82
N ALA A 27 12.70 -5.09 2.74
CA ALA A 27 14.12 -5.37 2.77
C ALA A 27 14.89 -4.40 3.68
N LEU A 28 14.52 -3.11 3.66
CA LEU A 28 15.12 -2.09 4.52
C LEU A 28 14.78 -2.34 6.00
N LEU A 29 13.56 -2.79 6.30
CA LEU A 29 13.17 -3.22 7.64
C LEU A 29 13.98 -4.44 8.11
N LEU A 30 14.21 -5.42 7.25
CA LEU A 30 15.03 -6.59 7.58
C LEU A 30 16.51 -6.24 7.80
N ALA A 31 17.04 -5.27 7.05
CA ALA A 31 18.42 -4.82 7.19
C ALA A 31 18.64 -3.93 8.44
N THR A 32 17.58 -3.31 8.96
CA THR A 32 17.68 -2.39 10.10
C THR A 32 17.45 -3.12 11.42
N ARG A 33 18.43 -3.06 12.32
CA ARG A 33 18.42 -3.79 13.60
C ARG A 33 17.48 -3.19 14.65
N SER A 34 17.11 -1.92 14.51
CA SER A 34 16.13 -1.25 15.37
C SER A 34 15.32 -0.22 14.59
N ILE A 35 14.00 -0.27 14.70
CA ILE A 35 13.10 0.64 14.00
C ILE A 35 12.37 1.49 15.06
N SER A 36 12.40 2.82 14.90
CA SER A 36 11.70 3.72 15.82
C SER A 36 10.19 3.69 15.60
N ARG A 37 9.41 4.07 16.62
CA ARG A 37 7.95 4.11 16.53
C ARG A 37 7.43 5.08 15.46
N MET A 38 8.12 6.20 15.27
CA MET A 38 7.80 7.16 14.20
C MET A 38 8.10 6.60 12.81
N ALA A 39 9.17 5.80 12.67
CA ALA A 39 9.45 5.11 11.41
C ALA A 39 8.35 4.08 11.11
N VAL A 40 7.94 3.28 12.10
CA VAL A 40 6.82 2.32 11.96
C VAL A 40 5.53 3.04 11.53
N LEU A 41 5.19 4.18 12.14
CA LEU A 41 4.04 4.98 11.75
C LEU A 41 4.16 5.50 10.31
N GLY A 42 5.34 6.01 9.94
CA GLY A 42 5.64 6.48 8.59
C GLY A 42 5.48 5.38 7.54
N PHE A 43 5.93 4.16 7.84
CA PHE A 43 5.72 3.00 6.97
C PHE A 43 4.23 2.65 6.83
N GLY A 44 3.48 2.70 7.93
CA GLY A 44 2.04 2.47 7.91
C GLY A 44 1.32 3.46 6.99
N VAL A 45 1.61 4.75 7.14
CA VAL A 45 1.07 5.82 6.27
C VAL A 45 1.48 5.61 4.81
N ALA A 46 2.75 5.29 4.55
CA ALA A 46 3.23 5.03 3.20
C ALA A 46 2.47 3.88 2.54
N LEU A 47 2.28 2.75 3.22
CA LEU A 47 1.54 1.59 2.69
C LEU A 47 0.07 1.93 2.37
N VAL A 48 -0.59 2.75 3.20
CA VAL A 48 -1.97 3.20 2.94
C VAL A 48 -2.03 4.11 1.70
N LEU A 49 -1.07 5.03 1.55
CA LEU A 49 -1.00 5.90 0.38
C LEU A 49 -0.71 5.10 -0.90
N ILE A 50 0.21 4.14 -0.84
CA ILE A 50 0.53 3.23 -1.94
C ILE A 50 -0.73 2.47 -2.36
N ALA A 51 -1.47 1.89 -1.41
CA ALA A 51 -2.73 1.21 -1.70
C ALA A 51 -3.74 2.11 -2.42
N GLY A 52 -3.86 3.39 -2.02
CA GLY A 52 -4.73 4.35 -2.69
C GLY A 52 -4.29 4.64 -4.14
N VAL A 53 -2.99 4.82 -4.36
CA VAL A 53 -2.41 5.04 -5.70
C VAL A 53 -2.64 3.81 -6.58
N ASP A 54 -2.42 2.61 -6.05
CA ASP A 54 -2.61 1.35 -6.76
C ASP A 54 -4.06 1.16 -7.21
N VAL A 55 -5.03 1.43 -6.33
CA VAL A 55 -6.46 1.40 -6.68
C VAL A 55 -6.78 2.38 -7.80
N TYR A 56 -6.26 3.61 -7.72
CA TYR A 56 -6.47 4.62 -8.76
C TYR A 56 -5.89 4.18 -10.11
N LEU A 57 -4.66 3.67 -10.12
CA LEU A 57 -3.99 3.19 -11.33
C LEU A 57 -4.73 1.99 -11.93
N LEU A 58 -5.16 1.03 -11.11
CA LEU A 58 -5.96 -0.11 -11.55
C LEU A 58 -7.29 0.31 -12.17
N GLN A 59 -8.02 1.25 -11.54
CA GLN A 59 -9.27 1.76 -12.09
C GLN A 59 -9.04 2.51 -13.42
N SER A 60 -7.97 3.30 -13.50
CA SER A 60 -7.61 4.03 -14.71
C SER A 60 -7.27 3.10 -15.87
N LEU A 61 -6.44 2.08 -15.61
CA LEU A 61 -6.05 1.07 -16.59
C LEU A 61 -7.26 0.23 -17.02
N ALA A 62 -8.11 -0.20 -16.08
CA ALA A 62 -9.34 -0.93 -16.38
C ALA A 62 -10.33 -0.11 -17.23
N SER A 63 -10.36 1.21 -17.07
CA SER A 63 -11.17 2.11 -17.90
C SER A 63 -10.62 2.23 -19.34
N LEU A 64 -9.31 2.35 -19.48
CA LEU A 64 -8.63 2.43 -20.78
C LEU A 64 -8.69 1.12 -21.57
N ALA A 65 -8.61 -0.03 -20.89
CA ALA A 65 -8.72 -1.34 -21.51
C ALA A 65 -10.08 -1.53 -22.20
N LYS A 66 -11.16 -0.98 -21.62
CA LYS A 66 -12.52 -1.05 -22.20
C LYS A 66 -12.68 -0.32 -23.53
N THR A 67 -11.78 0.61 -23.86
CA THR A 67 -11.87 1.44 -25.07
C THR A 67 -10.83 1.08 -26.13
N THR A 68 -9.95 0.11 -25.87
CA THR A 68 -8.85 -0.28 -26.76
C THR A 68 -9.18 -1.62 -27.45
N PRO A 69 -9.19 -1.71 -28.80
CA PRO A 69 -9.50 -2.94 -29.51
C PRO A 69 -8.24 -3.82 -29.64
N SER A 70 -7.70 -4.30 -28.50
CA SER A 70 -6.53 -5.18 -28.50
C SER A 70 -6.79 -6.46 -27.69
N LEU A 71 -6.61 -7.62 -28.34
CA LEU A 71 -6.76 -8.96 -27.74
C LEU A 71 -5.78 -9.22 -26.57
N ALA A 72 -4.74 -8.39 -26.42
CA ALA A 72 -3.79 -8.47 -25.32
C ALA A 72 -4.30 -7.76 -24.04
N ASP A 73 -5.13 -6.72 -24.19
CA ASP A 73 -5.74 -6.01 -23.05
C ASP A 73 -6.85 -6.85 -22.40
N ASP A 74 -7.59 -7.61 -23.21
CA ASP A 74 -8.63 -8.53 -22.72
C ASP A 74 -8.04 -9.65 -21.84
N ALA A 75 -6.88 -10.21 -22.17
CA ALA A 75 -6.29 -11.31 -21.40
C ALA A 75 -5.80 -10.90 -20.00
N VAL A 76 -5.31 -9.66 -19.85
CA VAL A 76 -4.76 -9.17 -18.57
C VAL A 76 -5.83 -8.52 -17.70
N PHE A 77 -6.76 -7.75 -18.30
CA PHE A 77 -7.73 -6.96 -17.52
C PHE A 77 -9.15 -7.54 -17.45
N ILE A 78 -9.52 -8.50 -18.31
CA ILE A 78 -10.82 -9.20 -18.24
C ILE A 78 -10.71 -10.56 -17.50
N SER A 79 -9.51 -11.05 -17.22
CA SER A 79 -9.29 -12.33 -16.52
C SER A 79 -9.18 -12.21 -14.99
N GLU A 80 -9.12 -13.38 -14.32
CA GLU A 80 -8.83 -13.54 -12.88
C GLU A 80 -7.59 -12.75 -12.41
N LEU A 81 -6.67 -12.40 -13.31
CA LEU A 81 -5.50 -11.58 -13.02
C LEU A 81 -5.88 -10.17 -12.55
N SER A 82 -6.96 -9.57 -13.08
CA SER A 82 -7.50 -8.30 -12.56
C SER A 82 -7.89 -8.42 -11.09
N ILE A 83 -8.60 -9.49 -10.72
CA ILE A 83 -9.01 -9.74 -9.33
C ILE A 83 -7.77 -9.91 -8.45
N ALA A 84 -6.77 -10.67 -8.90
CA ALA A 84 -5.51 -10.86 -8.19
C ALA A 84 -4.75 -9.54 -7.98
N LEU A 85 -4.74 -8.64 -8.98
CA LEU A 85 -4.10 -7.33 -8.86
C LEU A 85 -4.81 -6.41 -7.86
N TYR A 86 -6.14 -6.51 -7.71
CA TYR A 86 -6.88 -5.78 -6.67
C TYR A 86 -6.61 -6.29 -5.24
N VAL A 87 -6.08 -7.51 -5.07
CA VAL A 87 -5.69 -8.02 -3.74
C VAL A 87 -4.51 -7.24 -3.16
N LEU A 88 -3.56 -6.82 -4.00
CA LEU A 88 -2.35 -6.10 -3.56
C LEU A 88 -2.67 -4.80 -2.79
N PRO A 89 -3.45 -3.84 -3.32
CA PRO A 89 -3.79 -2.64 -2.58
C PRO A 89 -4.59 -2.94 -1.31
N VAL A 90 -5.45 -3.95 -1.31
CA VAL A 90 -6.21 -4.36 -0.12
C VAL A 90 -5.25 -4.84 0.98
N VAL A 91 -4.28 -5.69 0.62
CA VAL A 91 -3.27 -6.19 1.56
C VAL A 91 -2.41 -5.05 2.09
N PHE A 92 -1.90 -4.17 1.24
CA PHE A 92 -1.07 -3.04 1.70
C PHE A 92 -1.85 -2.06 2.56
N GLY A 93 -3.09 -1.75 2.21
CA GLY A 93 -3.98 -0.94 3.02
C GLY A 93 -4.23 -1.57 4.40
N GLY A 94 -4.55 -2.87 4.43
CA GLY A 94 -4.78 -3.61 5.68
C GLY A 94 -3.55 -3.65 6.59
N ILE A 95 -2.37 -3.95 6.04
CA ILE A 95 -1.10 -3.95 6.79
C ILE A 95 -0.80 -2.54 7.30
N GLY A 96 -0.94 -1.51 6.45
CA GLY A 96 -0.66 -0.13 6.82
C GLY A 96 -1.55 0.36 7.96
N VAL A 97 -2.86 0.12 7.87
CA VAL A 97 -3.81 0.45 8.94
C VAL A 97 -3.50 -0.30 10.23
N ASN A 98 -3.17 -1.60 10.15
CA ASN A 98 -2.81 -2.39 11.32
C ASN A 98 -1.55 -1.84 12.02
N LEU A 99 -0.56 -1.43 11.23
CA LEU A 99 0.69 -0.87 11.75
C LEU A 99 0.46 0.48 12.43
N MET A 100 -0.35 1.35 11.83
CA MET A 100 -0.76 2.63 12.43
C MET A 100 -1.53 2.40 13.73
N SER A 101 -2.50 1.48 13.73
CA SER A 101 -3.29 1.11 14.92
C SER A 101 -2.39 0.67 16.08
N HIS A 102 -1.41 -0.21 15.80
CA HIS A 102 -0.46 -0.67 16.81
C HIS A 102 0.32 0.48 17.44
N VAL A 103 0.82 1.42 16.64
CA VAL A 103 1.57 2.58 17.15
C VAL A 103 0.68 3.51 17.98
N LEU A 104 -0.54 3.78 17.50
CA LEU A 104 -1.49 4.64 18.20
C LEU A 104 -1.89 4.03 19.55
N LEU A 105 -2.38 2.78 19.57
CA LEU A 105 -2.81 2.12 20.79
C LEU A 105 -1.69 2.05 21.83
N ARG A 106 -0.45 1.77 21.39
CA ARG A 106 0.70 1.78 22.29
C ARG A 106 1.00 3.17 22.84
N HIS A 107 0.88 4.22 22.02
CA HIS A 107 1.07 5.59 22.49
C HIS A 107 0.00 6.00 23.51
N LEU A 108 -1.26 5.65 23.26
CA LEU A 108 -2.35 5.90 24.20
C LEU A 108 -2.13 5.15 25.53
N SER A 109 -1.79 3.86 25.48
CA SER A 109 -1.54 3.06 26.70
C SER A 109 -0.36 3.61 27.52
N GLU A 110 0.70 4.08 26.87
CA GLU A 110 1.82 4.74 27.56
C GLU A 110 1.42 6.11 28.17
N ALA A 111 0.50 6.83 27.54
CA ALA A 111 -0.03 8.08 28.07
C ALA A 111 -0.96 7.85 29.26
N GLU A 112 -1.83 6.83 29.20
CA GLU A 112 -2.70 6.38 30.28
C GLU A 112 -1.89 5.97 31.51
N THR A 113 -0.89 5.10 31.32
CA THR A 113 0.00 4.68 32.42
C THR A 113 0.74 5.86 33.06
N ARG A 114 1.05 6.91 32.28
CA ARG A 114 1.67 8.13 32.81
C ARG A 114 0.66 8.94 33.61
N PHE A 115 -0.56 9.09 33.10
CA PHE A 115 -1.64 9.79 33.77
C PHE A 115 -1.95 9.16 35.14
N ASP A 116 -2.11 7.84 35.20
CA ASP A 116 -2.40 7.09 36.45
C ASP A 116 -1.29 7.25 37.50
N ARG A 117 -0.02 7.35 37.06
CA ARG A 117 1.11 7.61 37.96
C ARG A 117 1.12 9.03 38.50
N GLU A 118 0.64 9.98 37.72
CA GLU A 118 0.56 11.40 38.10
C GLU A 118 -0.69 11.68 38.95
N HIS A 119 -1.75 10.86 38.84
CA HIS A 119 -3.03 10.99 39.55
C HIS A 119 -3.44 9.67 40.24
N PRO A 120 -2.72 9.22 41.28
CA PRO A 120 -2.98 7.94 41.93
C PRO A 120 -4.27 7.89 42.80
N ASP A 121 -4.93 9.02 43.02
CA ASP A 121 -6.06 9.17 43.96
C ASP A 121 -7.41 9.52 43.27
N ASP A 122 -7.47 9.58 41.93
CA ASP A 122 -8.72 9.62 41.15
C ASP A 122 -9.25 8.19 40.88
#